data_AF-A0A0R0CT21-F1
#
_entry.id   AF-A0A0R0CT21-F1
#
_cell.length_a   1.000
_cell.length_b   1.000
_cell.length_c   1.000
_cell.angle_alpha   90.00
_cell.angle_beta   90.00
_cell.angle_gamma   90.00
#
_symmetry.space_group_name_H-M   'P 1'
#
loop_
_entity.id
_entity.type
_entity.pdbx_description
1 polymer ?
#
loop_
_entity_poly.entity_id
_entity_poly.type
_entity_poly.pdbx_seq_one_letter_code
_entity_poly.pdbx_strand_id
1 'polypeptide(L)'
;MKLYLEGPGRERRPVKVVSTEQKSFRTVLEIPGRRLAGIGTDRMVEVNTLMDEEGNLAQQIDCEGFRYRFTGSELPWSLIVG
;
A
#
# COMPACT_ATOMS: atom_id res chain seq x y z
N MET A 1 7.14 1.34 -18.65
CA MET A 1 5.99 1.35 -17.74
C MET A 1 6.03 2.63 -16.94
N LYS A 2 4.94 3.41 -16.94
CA LYS A 2 4.79 4.58 -16.08
C LYS A 2 3.82 4.22 -14.96
N LEU A 3 4.17 4.55 -13.72
CA LEU A 3 3.34 4.32 -12.55
C LEU A 3 2.64 5.62 -12.16
N TYR A 4 1.36 5.51 -11.81
CA TYR A 4 0.55 6.63 -11.37
C TYR A 4 -0.22 6.25 -10.11
N LEU A 5 -0.36 7.18 -9.19
CA LEU A 5 -1.34 7.08 -8.12
C LEU A 5 -2.58 7.88 -8.54
N GLU A 6 -3.74 7.21 -8.57
CA GLU A 6 -5.04 7.83 -8.79
C GLU A 6 -5.75 8.06 -7.45
N GLY A 7 -6.04 9.33 -7.15
CA GLY A 7 -6.73 9.75 -5.95
C GLY A 7 -8.26 9.65 -6.09
N PRO A 8 -9.02 9.82 -5.00
CA PRO A 8 -10.49 9.72 -5.01
C PRO A 8 -11.17 10.73 -5.94
N GLY A 9 -10.53 11.86 -6.23
CA GLY A 9 -10.99 12.87 -7.20
C GLY A 9 -10.64 12.56 -8.66
N ARG A 10 -10.13 11.35 -8.98
CA ARG A 10 -9.50 10.99 -10.27
C ARG A 10 -8.24 11.80 -10.59
N GLU A 11 -7.64 12.42 -9.58
CA GLU A 11 -6.34 13.08 -9.68
C GLU A 11 -5.27 12.03 -9.95
N ARG A 12 -4.40 12.25 -10.93
CA ARG A 12 -3.32 11.32 -11.27
C ARG A 12 -1.98 11.96 -10.98
N ARG A 13 -1.21 11.31 -10.11
CA ARG A 13 0.15 11.72 -9.77
C ARG A 13 1.15 10.71 -10.32
N PRO A 14 2.08 11.10 -11.21
CA PRO A 14 3.15 10.22 -11.63
C PRO A 14 4.04 9.90 -10.43
N VAL A 15 4.43 8.63 -10.30
CA VAL A 15 5.24 8.17 -9.17
C VAL A 15 6.34 7.21 -9.61
N LYS A 16 7.37 7.09 -8.78
CA LYS A 16 8.47 6.13 -8.92
C LYS A 16 8.64 5.33 -7.64
N VAL A 17 9.07 4.07 -7.76
CA VAL A 17 9.46 3.26 -6.61
C VAL A 17 10.79 3.79 -6.08
N VAL A 18 10.85 4.13 -4.79
CA VAL A 18 12.06 4.61 -4.11
C VAL A 18 12.59 3.64 -3.06
N SER A 19 11.74 2.75 -2.55
CA SER A 19 12.13 1.69 -1.63
C SER A 19 11.20 0.48 -1.80
N THR A 20 11.75 -0.71 -1.59
CA THR A 20 11.02 -1.97 -1.51
C THR A 20 11.51 -2.70 -0.27
N GLU A 21 10.60 -2.99 0.65
CA GLU A 21 10.89 -3.66 1.92
C GLU A 21 10.04 -4.91 2.06
N GLN A 22 10.57 -5.99 2.62
CA GLN A 22 9.74 -7.14 3.02
C GLN A 22 9.15 -6.86 4.40
N LYS A 23 7.82 -6.81 4.52
CA LYS A 23 7.13 -6.69 5.81
C LYS A 23 6.15 -7.84 6.00
N SER A 24 6.02 -8.28 7.25
CA SER A 24 4.97 -9.22 7.62
C SER A 24 3.64 -8.48 7.75
N PHE A 25 2.70 -8.80 6.86
CA PHE A 25 1.31 -8.38 7.05
C PHE A 25 0.62 -9.39 7.96
N ARG A 26 0.44 -9.04 9.24
CA ARG A 26 -0.43 -9.81 10.12
C ARG A 26 -1.88 -9.63 9.66
N THR A 27 -2.37 -10.60 8.90
CA THR A 27 -3.81 -10.72 8.65
C THR A 27 -4.47 -11.13 9.95
N VAL A 28 -5.00 -10.17 10.72
CA VAL A 28 -5.83 -10.48 11.87
C VAL A 28 -7.19 -10.89 11.32
N LEU A 29 -7.42 -12.20 11.22
CA LEU A 29 -8.74 -12.74 10.93
C LEU A 29 -9.60 -12.55 12.18
N GLU A 30 -10.19 -11.36 12.36
CA GLU A 30 -11.15 -11.11 13.44
C GLU A 30 -12.47 -11.81 13.12
N ILE A 31 -12.59 -13.08 13.53
CA ILE A 31 -13.88 -13.76 13.66
C ILE A 31 -14.44 -13.40 15.05
N PRO A 32 -15.61 -12.74 15.17
CA PRO A 32 -16.18 -12.40 16.47
C PRO A 32 -16.45 -13.67 17.27
N GLY A 33 -15.87 -13.78 18.47
CA GLY A 33 -16.25 -14.80 19.46
C GLY A 33 -15.35 -16.03 19.59
N ARG A 34 -14.28 -16.18 18.80
CA ARG A 34 -13.25 -17.22 19.03
C ARG A 34 -11.86 -16.65 18.78
N ARG A 35 -11.08 -16.45 19.85
CA ARG A 35 -9.62 -16.34 19.76
C ARG A 35 -9.05 -17.72 19.41
N LEU A 36 -9.30 -18.18 18.19
CA LEU A 36 -8.38 -19.13 17.59
C LEU A 36 -7.18 -18.30 17.21
N ALA A 37 -6.00 -18.65 17.73
CA ALA A 37 -4.75 -18.26 17.10
C ALA A 37 -4.80 -18.87 15.70
N GLY A 38 -5.41 -18.15 14.76
CA GLY A 38 -5.42 -18.51 13.37
C GLY A 38 -3.97 -18.74 13.00
N ILE A 39 -3.71 -19.85 12.31
CA ILE A 39 -2.44 -20.17 11.70
C ILE A 39 -2.21 -19.09 10.64
N GLY A 40 -1.82 -17.89 11.10
CA GLY A 40 -1.47 -16.77 10.26
C GLY A 40 -0.13 -17.15 9.69
N THR A 41 -0.14 -17.65 8.46
CA THR A 41 1.10 -17.74 7.68
C THR A 41 1.64 -16.32 7.67
N ASP A 42 2.75 -16.09 8.37
CA ASP A 42 3.48 -14.82 8.36
C ASP A 42 3.95 -14.63 6.91
N ARG A 43 3.09 -14.03 6.10
CA ARG A 43 3.36 -13.85 4.68
C ARG A 43 4.19 -12.59 4.61
N MET A 44 5.49 -12.77 4.38
CA MET A 44 6.35 -11.66 3.99
C MET A 44 5.82 -11.15 2.66
N VAL A 45 5.37 -9.90 2.67
CA VAL A 45 4.90 -9.19 1.47
C VAL A 45 5.93 -8.12 1.15
N GLU A 46 6.22 -7.97 -0.13
CA GLU A 46 6.97 -6.80 -0.61
C GLU A 46 6.09 -5.56 -0.51
N VAL A 47 6.57 -4.58 0.25
CA VAL A 47 5.93 -3.30 0.50
C VAL A 47 6.75 -2.23 -0.19
N ASN A 48 6.15 -1.59 -1.17
CA ASN A 48 6.82 -0.52 -1.90
C ASN A 48 6.53 0.83 -1.24
N THR A 49 7.54 1.70 -1.26
CA THR A 49 7.38 3.14 -1.04
C THR A 49 7.57 3.83 -2.37
N LEU A 50 6.59 4.67 -2.71
CA LEU A 50 6.58 5.46 -3.93
C LEU A 50 6.87 6.93 -3.62
N MET A 51 7.33 7.67 -4.62
CA MET A 51 7.55 9.10 -4.53
C MET A 51 7.00 9.78 -5.78
N ASP A 52 6.27 10.89 -5.61
CA ASP A 52 5.85 11.74 -6.73
C ASP A 52 6.96 12.72 -7.17
N GLU A 53 6.69 13.51 -8.21
CA GLU A 53 7.65 14.48 -8.75
C GLU A 53 7.96 15.64 -7.79
N GLU A 54 7.04 15.93 -6.87
CA GLU A 54 7.21 16.97 -5.84
C GLU A 54 8.02 16.46 -4.63
N GLY A 55 8.33 15.15 -4.60
CA GLY A 55 9.05 14.52 -3.50
C GLY A 55 8.16 13.99 -2.38
N ASN A 56 6.83 13.98 -2.55
CA ASN A 56 5.92 13.43 -1.57
C ASN A 56 6.01 11.90 -1.59
N LEU A 57 6.19 11.31 -0.41
CA LEU A 57 6.25 9.86 -0.24
C LEU A 57 4.86 9.27 -0.08
N ALA A 58 4.63 8.13 -0.72
CA ALA A 58 3.44 7.31 -0.55
C ALA A 58 3.80 5.90 -0.12
N GLN A 59 3.23 5.47 1.00
CA GLN A 59 3.44 4.12 1.54
C GLN A 59 2.31 3.20 1.11
N GLN A 60 2.66 1.98 0.71
CA GLN A 60 1.68 0.93 0.45
C GLN A 60 0.95 0.56 1.75
N ILE A 61 -0.37 0.44 1.67
CA ILE A 61 -1.24 0.18 2.82
C ILE A 61 -2.01 -1.15 2.71
N ASP A 62 -1.90 -1.84 1.59
CA ASP A 62 -2.50 -3.15 1.34
C ASP A 62 -1.42 -4.23 1.10
N CYS A 63 -1.81 -5.49 1.26
CA CYS A 63 -0.92 -6.62 0.99
C CYS A 63 -0.83 -6.98 -0.51
N GLU A 64 -1.71 -6.43 -1.35
CA GLU A 64 -1.76 -6.76 -2.77
C GLU A 64 -0.89 -5.81 -3.62
N GLY A 65 -0.50 -4.66 -3.09
CA GLY A 65 0.36 -3.69 -3.78
C GLY A 65 -0.38 -2.68 -4.66
N PHE A 66 -1.69 -2.51 -4.45
CA PHE A 66 -2.53 -1.63 -5.26
C PHE A 66 -2.92 -0.33 -4.58
N ARG A 67 -2.79 -0.23 -3.24
CA ARG A 67 -3.23 0.94 -2.48
C ARG A 67 -2.08 1.60 -1.75
N TYR A 68 -2.01 2.91 -1.90
CA TYR A 68 -0.98 3.74 -1.32
C TYR A 68 -1.60 4.90 -0.56
N ARG A 69 -0.86 5.45 0.39
CA ARG A 69 -1.24 6.65 1.13
C ARG A 69 -0.05 7.60 1.16
N PHE A 70 -0.26 8.84 0.74
CA PHE A 70 0.75 9.89 0.88
C PHE A 70 0.93 10.29 2.34
N THR A 71 2.17 10.57 2.73
CA THR A 71 2.48 11.10 4.07
C THR A 71 1.70 12.39 4.31
N GLY A 72 0.88 12.43 5.36
CA GLY A 72 0.03 13.57 5.69
C GLY A 72 -1.36 13.57 5.03
N SER A 73 -1.68 12.58 4.19
CA SER A 73 -3.02 12.36 3.66
C SER A 73 -3.67 11.15 4.33
N GLU A 74 -4.94 11.25 4.71
CA GLU A 74 -5.70 10.09 5.22
C GLU A 74 -6.30 9.26 4.08
N LEU A 75 -6.41 9.86 2.89
CA LEU A 75 -7.11 9.29 1.75
C LEU A 75 -6.23 8.23 1.05
N PRO A 76 -6.79 7.05 0.74
CA PRO A 76 -6.09 6.05 -0.05
C PRO A 76 -6.08 6.44 -1.54
N TRP A 77 -4.98 6.12 -2.20
CA TRP A 77 -4.74 6.29 -3.63
C TRP A 77 -4.53 4.91 -4.27
N SER A 78 -4.94 4.75 -5.51
CA SER A 78 -4.83 3.48 -6.25
C SER A 78 -3.68 3.50 -7.24
N LEU A 79 -2.85 2.47 -7.26
CA LEU A 79 -1.76 2.32 -8.23
C LEU A 79 -2.30 1.91 -9.59
N ILE A 80 -1.98 2.71 -10.60
CA ILE A 80 -2.33 2.49 -12.00
C ILE A 80 -1.04 2.37 -12.81
N VAL A 81 -1.00 1.40 -13.72
CA VAL A 81 0.11 1.21 -14.66
C VAL A 81 -0.32 1.70 -16.04
N GLY A 82 0.50 2.52 -16.68
CA GLY A 82 0.32 3.01 -18.05
C GLY A 82 1.58 2.98 -18.90
#